data_AF-A0A9P7XXL6-F1
#
_entry.id   AF-A0A9P7XXL6-F1
#
_cell.length_a   1.000
_cell.length_b   1.000
_cell.length_c   1.000
_cell.angle_alpha   90.00
_cell.angle_beta   90.00
_cell.angle_gamma   90.00
#
_symmetry.space_group_name_H-M   'P 1'
#
loop_
_entity.id
_entity.type
_entity.pdbx_description
1 polymer ?
#
loop_
_entity_poly.entity_id
_entity_poly.type
_entity_poly.pdbx_seq_one_letter_code
_entity_poly.pdbx_strand_id
1 'polypeptide(L)'
;MKYAFITFAIVMMAAALSSSSNSHVGASPRRLIKRAMTIAQCFKISGTTPGRGFQAVSSITLGALDLDFSDPDPLKITLSSPDMKVGVIPGLPVPITGARQNVILVDKGVEIATFNTPWVPGVMNGNVLETTVGSTTLNVNYANQDQFSAFIASLTTNPAHTFTLKGTVDVNFTLTLPFSVRTITIDGIYFESDVTLKGFSNFPGIQFVELIEKTENADKSFTIKSKVNIKSASQLSVKMGDVRFNTFDAVSSEPIGVTTLEQLNLVPGDNFIIAVTTSTSATTNPHDIFTRVSKNGEKFRLKGFAASSATDTILGNGIAAVETTVDIPILDKAA
;
A
#
# COMPACT_ATOMS: atom_id res chain seq x y z
N MET A 1 -15.08 28.07 -18.86
CA MET A 1 -14.74 29.45 -18.46
C MET A 1 -13.83 29.56 -17.22
N LYS A 2 -13.86 28.65 -16.24
CA LYS A 2 -12.98 28.73 -15.04
C LYS A 2 -11.47 28.54 -15.33
N TYR A 3 -11.10 27.71 -16.30
CA TYR A 3 -9.70 27.46 -16.68
C TYR A 3 -9.01 28.68 -17.32
N ALA A 4 -9.74 29.50 -18.08
CA ALA A 4 -9.20 30.70 -18.71
C ALA A 4 -8.72 31.73 -17.69
N PHE A 5 -9.37 31.84 -16.52
CA PHE A 5 -9.01 32.80 -15.49
C PHE A 5 -7.68 32.49 -14.80
N ILE A 6 -7.35 31.20 -14.60
CA ILE A 6 -6.11 30.78 -13.95
C ILE A 6 -4.92 30.95 -14.91
N THR A 7 -5.08 30.56 -16.17
CA THR A 7 -4.07 30.81 -17.20
C THR A 7 -3.85 32.32 -17.37
N PHE A 8 -4.92 33.12 -17.36
CA PHE A 8 -4.82 34.58 -17.44
C PHE A 8 -4.13 35.19 -16.21
N ALA A 9 -4.36 34.65 -15.01
CA ALA A 9 -3.69 35.10 -13.78
C ALA A 9 -2.20 34.77 -13.78
N ILE A 10 -1.80 33.58 -14.24
CA ILE A 10 -0.39 33.17 -14.36
C ILE A 10 0.32 33.98 -15.45
N VAL A 11 -0.34 34.20 -16.60
CA VAL A 11 0.18 35.06 -17.69
C VAL A 11 0.30 36.51 -17.22
N MET A 12 -0.68 37.03 -16.46
CA MET A 12 -0.61 38.35 -15.84
C MET A 12 0.52 38.46 -14.80
N MET A 13 0.80 37.39 -14.04
CA MET A 13 1.92 37.34 -13.09
C MET A 13 3.28 37.35 -13.82
N ALA A 14 3.40 36.57 -14.90
CA ALA A 14 4.60 36.55 -15.75
C ALA A 14 4.82 37.88 -16.50
N ALA A 15 3.74 38.54 -16.96
CA ALA A 15 3.78 39.87 -17.57
C ALA A 15 4.16 40.96 -16.54
N ALA A 16 3.66 40.86 -15.31
CA ALA A 16 4.02 41.78 -14.22
C ALA A 16 5.48 41.62 -13.77
N LEU A 17 6.05 40.41 -13.85
CA LEU A 17 7.45 40.14 -13.52
C LEU A 17 8.41 40.55 -14.65
N SER A 18 8.06 40.34 -15.92
CA SER A 18 8.89 40.71 -17.08
C SER A 18 8.97 42.23 -17.31
N SER A 19 7.89 42.97 -17.04
CA SER A 19 7.86 44.44 -17.14
C SER A 19 8.71 45.17 -16.07
N SER A 20 9.23 44.46 -15.07
CA SER A 20 10.13 45.03 -14.05
C SER A 20 11.59 45.16 -14.50
N SER A 21 11.96 44.61 -15.67
CA SER A 21 13.34 44.65 -16.20
C SER A 21 13.62 45.78 -17.20
N ASN A 22 12.59 46.52 -17.64
CA ASN A 22 12.76 47.70 -18.49
C ASN A 22 12.52 48.98 -17.68
N SER A 23 13.59 49.52 -17.11
CA SER A 23 13.60 50.80 -16.44
C SER A 23 13.55 51.95 -17.44
N HIS A 24 12.36 52.54 -17.62
CA HIS A 24 12.17 54.00 -17.65
C HIS A 24 10.69 54.29 -17.40
N VAL A 25 10.31 54.46 -16.12
CA VAL A 25 9.25 55.34 -15.57
C VAL A 25 9.01 54.90 -14.11
N GLY A 26 9.10 55.87 -13.18
CA GLY A 26 9.26 55.65 -11.74
C GLY A 26 8.04 55.14 -10.99
N ALA A 27 7.83 53.82 -10.99
CA ALA A 27 6.98 53.15 -10.00
C ALA A 27 7.84 52.54 -8.89
N SER A 28 7.67 53.03 -7.66
CA SER A 28 8.35 52.53 -6.45
C SER A 28 8.28 50.99 -6.33
N PRO A 29 9.42 50.28 -6.19
CA PRO A 29 9.47 48.81 -6.08
C PRO A 29 8.58 48.23 -4.97
N ARG A 30 8.31 49.03 -3.91
CA ARG A 30 7.43 48.64 -2.80
C ARG A 30 5.97 48.46 -3.22
N ARG A 31 5.48 49.12 -4.27
CA ARG A 31 4.10 48.96 -4.77
C ARG A 31 3.90 47.71 -5.61
N LEU A 32 4.93 47.26 -6.33
CA LEU A 32 4.91 46.05 -7.15
C LEU A 32 4.99 44.77 -6.31
N ILE A 33 5.83 44.76 -5.26
CA ILE A 33 5.87 43.66 -4.27
C ILE A 33 4.54 43.57 -3.52
N LYS A 34 3.93 44.72 -3.17
CA LYS A 34 2.60 44.75 -2.54
C LYS A 34 1.53 44.18 -3.48
N ARG A 35 1.55 44.49 -4.78
CA ARG A 35 0.62 43.92 -5.77
C ARG A 35 0.85 42.42 -6.04
N ALA A 36 2.10 41.95 -6.10
CA ALA A 36 2.40 40.52 -6.20
C ALA A 36 1.97 39.74 -4.95
N MET A 37 2.16 40.31 -3.75
CA MET A 37 1.60 39.77 -2.50
C MET A 37 0.07 39.81 -2.47
N THR A 38 -0.57 40.86 -3.00
CA THR A 38 -2.03 40.93 -3.13
C THR A 38 -2.57 39.90 -4.14
N ILE A 39 -1.83 39.57 -5.21
CA ILE A 39 -2.20 38.53 -6.18
C ILE A 39 -1.95 37.12 -5.60
N ALA A 40 -0.87 36.92 -4.84
CA ALA A 40 -0.67 35.71 -4.04
C ALA A 40 -1.77 35.55 -2.97
N GLN A 41 -2.28 36.66 -2.42
CA GLN A 41 -3.47 36.69 -1.57
C GLN A 41 -4.79 36.51 -2.34
N CYS A 42 -4.88 36.87 -3.63
CA CYS A 42 -5.99 36.42 -4.49
C CYS A 42 -5.90 34.92 -4.83
N PHE A 43 -4.70 34.33 -4.67
CA PHE A 43 -4.49 32.88 -4.67
C PHE A 43 -4.74 32.24 -3.29
N LYS A 44 -5.14 33.01 -2.25
CA LYS A 44 -6.06 32.44 -1.25
C LYS A 44 -7.35 32.17 -2.00
N ILE A 45 -7.43 30.95 -2.52
CA ILE A 45 -8.51 30.36 -3.28
C ILE A 45 -9.85 30.88 -2.71
N SER A 46 -10.45 31.84 -3.41
CA SER A 46 -11.80 32.31 -3.18
C SER A 46 -12.74 31.14 -3.46
N GLY A 47 -12.99 30.36 -2.41
CA GLY A 47 -13.76 29.13 -2.43
C GLY A 47 -13.73 28.43 -1.07
N THR A 48 -13.67 29.18 0.04
CA THR A 48 -13.88 28.66 1.38
C THR A 48 -15.38 28.44 1.62
N THR A 49 -15.91 27.37 1.04
CA THR A 49 -16.92 26.59 1.74
C THR A 49 -16.14 25.52 2.51
N PRO A 50 -16.33 25.35 3.83
CA PRO A 50 -15.75 24.23 4.55
C PRO A 50 -16.15 22.93 3.83
N GLY A 51 -15.17 22.22 3.26
CA GLY A 51 -15.37 20.88 2.70
C GLY A 51 -15.32 20.70 1.18
N ARG A 52 -15.14 21.73 0.34
CA ARG A 52 -14.94 21.53 -1.12
C ARG A 52 -13.95 22.53 -1.74
N GLY A 53 -12.66 22.30 -1.50
CA GLY A 53 -11.57 23.02 -2.17
C GLY A 53 -11.50 22.74 -3.67
N PHE A 54 -10.63 23.45 -4.38
CA PHE A 54 -10.31 23.16 -5.78
C PHE A 54 -9.71 21.74 -5.85
N GLN A 55 -10.43 20.80 -6.44
CA GLN A 55 -9.96 19.43 -6.66
C GLN A 55 -8.96 19.47 -7.82
N ALA A 56 -7.67 19.60 -7.55
CA ALA A 56 -6.63 19.66 -8.59
C ALA A 56 -6.29 18.28 -9.17
N VAL A 57 -6.67 17.21 -8.46
CA VAL A 57 -6.35 15.81 -8.77
C VAL A 57 -7.56 15.14 -9.39
N SER A 58 -7.40 14.58 -10.59
CA SER A 58 -8.44 13.83 -11.31
C SER A 58 -8.40 12.33 -11.05
N SER A 59 -7.22 11.79 -10.71
CA SER A 59 -7.03 10.37 -10.44
C SER A 59 -5.73 10.13 -9.68
N ILE A 60 -5.67 9.03 -8.92
CA ILE A 60 -4.45 8.51 -8.33
C ILE A 60 -4.31 7.06 -8.74
N THR A 61 -3.13 6.66 -9.20
CA THR A 61 -2.77 5.28 -9.46
C THR A 61 -1.50 4.95 -8.71
N LEU A 62 -1.56 3.88 -7.93
CA LEU A 62 -0.40 3.27 -7.30
C LEU A 62 0.00 2.07 -8.15
N GLY A 63 1.26 2.02 -8.56
CA GLY A 63 1.87 0.87 -9.24
C GLY A 63 2.15 -0.23 -8.22
N ALA A 64 3.43 -0.46 -7.92
CA ALA A 64 3.83 -1.32 -6.82
C ALA A 64 3.60 -0.62 -5.47
N LEU A 65 3.08 -1.35 -4.48
CA LEU A 65 2.92 -0.88 -3.11
C LEU A 65 3.54 -1.91 -2.17
N ASP A 66 4.48 -1.46 -1.35
CA ASP A 66 5.13 -2.29 -0.35
C ASP A 66 4.57 -1.94 1.03
N LEU A 67 4.16 -2.98 1.78
CA LEU A 67 3.72 -2.89 3.17
C LEU A 67 4.61 -3.80 4.03
N ASP A 68 5.24 -3.25 5.05
CA ASP A 68 6.08 -4.00 5.98
C ASP A 68 5.52 -3.88 7.41
N PHE A 69 5.06 -5.03 7.92
CA PHE A 69 4.47 -5.24 9.25
C PHE A 69 5.52 -5.69 10.29
N SER A 70 6.81 -5.54 10.00
CA SER A 70 7.87 -5.93 10.95
C SER A 70 8.13 -4.91 12.07
N ASP A 71 7.42 -3.78 12.10
CA ASP A 71 7.48 -2.85 13.22
C ASP A 71 6.91 -3.53 14.49
N PRO A 72 7.57 -3.41 15.65
CA PRO A 72 7.03 -3.94 16.90
C PRO A 72 5.69 -3.30 17.34
N ASP A 73 5.37 -2.09 16.85
CA ASP A 73 4.12 -1.40 17.10
C ASP A 73 3.10 -1.75 15.98
N PRO A 74 2.05 -2.54 16.25
CA PRO A 74 1.12 -3.00 15.22
C PRO A 74 0.30 -1.85 14.58
N LEU A 75 0.35 -0.65 15.18
CA LEU A 75 -0.30 0.55 14.63
C LEU A 75 0.59 1.27 13.62
N LYS A 76 1.81 0.81 13.40
CA LYS A 76 2.77 1.40 12.47
C LYS A 76 3.18 0.37 11.43
N ILE A 77 2.90 0.71 10.18
CA ILE A 77 3.28 -0.13 9.05
C ILE A 77 4.18 0.70 8.17
N THR A 78 5.31 0.16 7.75
CA THR A 78 6.13 0.87 6.77
C THR A 78 5.49 0.71 5.40
N LEU A 79 5.29 1.83 4.70
CA LEU A 79 4.65 1.92 3.40
C LEU A 79 5.60 2.60 2.41
N SER A 80 5.73 2.03 1.22
CA SER A 80 6.40 2.67 0.09
C SER A 80 5.73 2.34 -1.24
N SER A 81 5.85 3.23 -2.21
CA SER A 81 5.41 2.99 -3.58
C SER A 81 6.37 3.66 -4.56
N PRO A 82 7.15 2.91 -5.35
CA PRO A 82 8.12 3.47 -6.28
C PRO A 82 7.48 4.05 -7.56
N ASP A 83 6.20 3.79 -7.82
CA ASP A 83 5.49 4.30 -9.00
C ASP A 83 4.11 4.81 -8.59
N MET A 84 4.02 6.11 -8.31
CA MET A 84 2.76 6.79 -8.07
C MET A 84 2.48 7.78 -9.19
N LYS A 85 1.29 7.68 -9.78
CA LYS A 85 0.81 8.56 -10.84
C LYS A 85 -0.39 9.34 -10.36
N VAL A 86 -0.30 10.66 -10.46
CA VAL A 86 -1.38 11.58 -10.08
C VAL A 86 -1.84 12.30 -11.33
N GLY A 87 -3.07 12.03 -11.75
CA GLY A 87 -3.72 12.81 -12.80
C GLY A 87 -4.03 14.20 -12.28
N VAL A 88 -3.55 15.22 -12.96
CA VAL A 88 -3.80 16.64 -12.66
C VAL A 88 -4.80 17.17 -13.69
N ILE A 89 -5.70 18.04 -13.25
CA ILE A 89 -6.68 18.64 -14.16
C ILE A 89 -5.96 19.46 -15.26
N PRO A 90 -6.37 19.34 -16.54
CA PRO A 90 -5.79 20.08 -17.65
C PRO A 90 -5.76 21.60 -17.41
N GLY A 91 -4.66 22.25 -17.83
CA GLY A 91 -4.53 23.71 -17.80
C GLY A 91 -3.72 24.27 -16.62
N LEU A 92 -2.96 23.42 -15.91
CA LEU A 92 -1.93 23.83 -14.95
C LEU A 92 -0.55 23.81 -15.64
N PRO A 93 -0.04 24.92 -16.21
CA PRO A 93 1.18 24.92 -17.03
C PRO A 93 2.44 25.13 -16.17
N VAL A 94 2.51 24.51 -14.99
CA VAL A 94 3.68 24.65 -14.10
C VAL A 94 4.37 23.30 -13.93
N PRO A 95 5.68 23.20 -14.25
CA PRO A 95 6.44 21.98 -14.01
C PRO A 95 6.56 21.80 -12.50
N ILE A 96 5.80 20.84 -11.97
CA ILE A 96 5.94 20.37 -10.59
C ILE A 96 7.30 19.67 -10.51
N THR A 97 8.15 20.15 -9.62
CA THR A 97 9.51 19.65 -9.37
C THR A 97 9.60 18.79 -8.12
N GLY A 98 8.62 18.89 -7.23
CA GLY A 98 8.50 18.01 -6.08
C GLY A 98 7.15 18.14 -5.40
N ALA A 99 6.79 17.13 -4.63
CA ALA A 99 5.55 17.08 -3.86
C ALA A 99 5.81 16.46 -2.48
N ARG A 100 5.02 16.87 -1.50
CA ARG A 100 4.83 16.13 -0.24
C ARG A 100 3.34 16.07 0.08
N GLN A 101 2.91 15.02 0.75
CA GLN A 101 1.50 14.74 0.95
C GLN A 101 1.22 14.40 2.41
N ASN A 102 0.07 14.84 2.89
CA ASN A 102 -0.58 14.29 4.06
C ASN A 102 -1.81 13.53 3.58
N VAL A 103 -1.80 12.21 3.77
CA VAL A 103 -2.77 11.29 3.19
C VAL A 103 -3.52 10.58 4.30
N ILE A 104 -4.83 10.53 4.13
CA ILE A 104 -5.78 9.79 4.95
C ILE A 104 -6.35 8.68 4.07
N LEU A 105 -6.26 7.45 4.57
CA LEU A 105 -6.77 6.25 3.96
C LEU A 105 -8.17 5.97 4.51
N VAL A 106 -9.15 5.92 3.63
CA VAL A 106 -10.56 5.74 3.98
C VAL A 106 -11.07 4.46 3.35
N ASP A 107 -11.50 3.51 4.17
CA ASP A 107 -12.16 2.29 3.70
C ASP A 107 -13.62 2.28 4.14
N LYS A 108 -14.53 2.00 3.20
CA LYS A 108 -15.99 1.96 3.44
C LYS A 108 -16.50 3.19 4.22
N GLY A 109 -15.95 4.37 3.94
CA GLY A 109 -16.32 5.64 4.57
C GLY A 109 -15.68 5.92 5.93
N VAL A 110 -14.80 5.04 6.44
CA VAL A 110 -14.12 5.17 7.74
C VAL A 110 -12.65 5.50 7.52
N GLU A 111 -12.11 6.50 8.23
CA GLU A 111 -10.69 6.84 8.22
C GLU A 111 -9.90 5.80 9.03
N ILE A 112 -9.20 4.91 8.32
CA ILE A 112 -8.53 3.76 8.94
C ILE A 112 -7.03 3.97 9.19
N ALA A 113 -6.38 4.84 8.42
CA ALA A 113 -4.96 5.13 8.60
C ALA A 113 -4.55 6.48 8.00
N THR A 114 -3.39 6.99 8.41
CA THR A 114 -2.78 8.20 7.85
C THR A 114 -1.30 8.01 7.58
N PHE A 115 -0.77 8.66 6.55
CA PHE A 115 0.67 8.71 6.29
C PHE A 115 1.07 10.06 5.71
N ASN A 116 2.31 10.45 5.96
CA ASN A 116 2.89 11.67 5.41
C ASN A 116 4.07 11.32 4.53
N THR A 117 4.16 11.89 3.34
CA THR A 117 5.34 11.68 2.49
C THR A 117 6.36 12.79 2.70
N PRO A 118 7.67 12.48 2.72
CA PRO A 118 8.68 13.51 2.63
C PRO A 118 8.61 14.20 1.26
N TRP A 119 9.33 15.32 1.12
CA TRP A 119 9.50 15.94 -0.20
C TRP A 119 10.18 14.96 -1.15
N VAL A 120 9.44 14.56 -2.18
CA VAL A 120 9.90 13.66 -3.24
C VAL A 120 9.92 14.41 -4.56
N PRO A 121 10.90 14.16 -5.45
CA PRO A 121 10.88 14.67 -6.80
C PRO A 121 9.63 14.20 -7.56
N GLY A 122 9.19 15.01 -8.50
CA GLY A 122 8.11 14.66 -9.42
C GLY A 122 8.43 15.11 -10.83
N VAL A 123 7.94 14.37 -11.82
CA VAL A 123 8.09 14.68 -13.24
C VAL A 123 6.71 14.78 -13.87
N MET A 124 6.44 15.88 -14.56
CA MET A 124 5.20 16.04 -15.32
C MET A 124 5.32 15.39 -16.69
N ASN A 125 4.41 14.46 -17.00
CA ASN A 125 4.22 13.86 -18.30
C ASN A 125 2.82 14.20 -18.82
N GLY A 126 2.72 15.31 -19.57
CA GLY A 126 1.44 15.91 -19.95
C GLY A 126 0.67 16.38 -18.72
N ASN A 127 -0.47 15.74 -18.44
CA ASN A 127 -1.31 16.03 -17.27
C ASN A 127 -1.12 15.01 -16.13
N VAL A 128 -0.10 14.15 -16.20
CA VAL A 128 0.19 13.17 -15.16
C VAL A 128 1.46 13.57 -14.43
N LEU A 129 1.38 13.71 -13.12
CA LEU A 129 2.54 13.81 -12.25
C LEU A 129 3.00 12.39 -11.90
N GLU A 130 4.19 12.02 -12.36
CA GLU A 130 4.88 10.81 -11.98
C GLU A 130 5.78 11.11 -10.78
N THR A 131 5.61 10.37 -9.69
CA THR A 131 6.34 10.55 -8.43
C THR A 131 6.35 9.24 -7.64
N THR A 132 6.83 9.27 -6.40
CA THR A 132 6.97 8.09 -5.54
C THR A 132 6.40 8.37 -4.16
N VAL A 133 5.88 7.36 -3.48
CA VAL A 133 5.77 7.39 -2.03
C VAL A 133 7.07 6.80 -1.48
N GLY A 134 7.97 7.68 -1.01
CA GLY A 134 9.16 7.23 -0.29
C GLY A 134 8.78 6.41 0.95
N SER A 135 9.74 5.66 1.50
CA SER A 135 9.52 4.89 2.74
C SER A 135 8.99 5.79 3.85
N THR A 136 7.75 5.54 4.27
CA THR A 136 7.08 6.31 5.32
C THR A 136 6.27 5.39 6.23
N THR A 137 5.84 5.91 7.37
CA THR A 137 5.00 5.19 8.33
C THR A 137 3.53 5.47 8.04
N LEU A 138 2.79 4.40 7.73
CA LEU A 138 1.35 4.35 7.78
C LEU A 138 0.92 4.12 9.23
N ASN A 139 0.25 5.11 9.81
CA ASN A 139 -0.25 5.10 11.17
C ASN A 139 -1.72 4.68 11.16
N VAL A 140 -2.00 3.49 11.68
CA VAL A 140 -3.35 2.98 11.84
C VAL A 140 -4.08 3.80 12.90
N ASN A 141 -5.32 4.19 12.61
CA ASN A 141 -6.15 4.89 13.58
C ASN A 141 -6.52 3.93 14.71
N TYR A 142 -6.08 4.25 15.93
CA TYR A 142 -6.31 3.43 17.12
C TYR A 142 -7.80 3.08 17.33
N ALA A 143 -8.72 4.00 17.01
CA ALA A 143 -10.15 3.78 17.19
C ALA A 143 -10.77 2.85 16.12
N ASN A 144 -10.08 2.62 15.00
CA ASN A 144 -10.59 1.91 13.83
C ASN A 144 -9.70 0.71 13.43
N GLN A 145 -9.05 0.07 14.41
CA GLN A 145 -8.16 -1.08 14.18
C GLN A 145 -8.90 -2.28 13.58
N ASP A 146 -10.15 -2.51 13.99
CA ASP A 146 -10.98 -3.59 13.46
C ASP A 146 -11.29 -3.36 11.97
N GLN A 147 -11.60 -2.12 11.59
CA GLN A 147 -11.83 -1.74 10.19
C GLN A 147 -10.54 -1.84 9.38
N PHE A 148 -9.40 -1.45 9.94
CA PHE A 148 -8.11 -1.64 9.27
C PHE A 148 -7.79 -3.13 9.09
N SER A 149 -8.05 -3.97 10.09
CA SER A 149 -7.91 -5.43 9.99
C SER A 149 -8.83 -6.01 8.90
N ALA A 150 -10.08 -5.53 8.81
CA ALA A 150 -11.02 -5.90 7.76
C ALA A 150 -10.58 -5.44 6.35
N PHE A 151 -9.88 -4.31 6.26
CA PHE A 151 -9.24 -3.85 5.03
C PHE A 151 -8.11 -4.81 4.61
N ILE A 152 -7.22 -5.21 5.53
CA ILE A 152 -6.19 -6.22 5.26
C ILE A 152 -6.81 -7.57 4.84
N ALA A 153 -7.87 -8.01 5.53
CA ALA A 153 -8.63 -9.20 5.15
C ALA A 153 -9.20 -9.09 3.74
N SER A 154 -9.75 -7.93 3.38
CA SER A 154 -10.30 -7.69 2.04
C SER A 154 -9.22 -7.74 0.96
N LEU A 155 -8.04 -7.15 1.21
CA LEU A 155 -6.89 -7.23 0.31
C LEU A 155 -6.36 -8.66 0.16
N THR A 156 -6.45 -9.47 1.22
CA THR A 156 -5.90 -10.83 1.20
C THR A 156 -6.86 -11.83 0.54
N THR A 157 -8.16 -11.69 0.79
CA THR A 157 -9.18 -12.65 0.37
C THR A 157 -9.78 -12.35 -1.01
N ASN A 158 -9.85 -11.08 -1.42
CA ASN A 158 -10.46 -10.67 -2.68
C ASN A 158 -9.43 -10.46 -3.80
N PRO A 159 -9.82 -10.57 -5.08
CA PRO A 159 -8.94 -10.29 -6.22
C PRO A 159 -8.61 -8.81 -6.40
N ALA A 160 -9.46 -7.92 -5.90
CA ALA A 160 -9.21 -6.49 -5.86
C ALA A 160 -9.98 -5.85 -4.70
N HIS A 161 -9.50 -4.70 -4.25
CA HIS A 161 -10.17 -3.87 -3.25
C HIS A 161 -10.04 -2.39 -3.60
N THR A 162 -11.15 -1.67 -3.52
CA THR A 162 -11.21 -0.22 -3.78
C THR A 162 -11.42 0.53 -2.48
N PHE A 163 -10.63 1.57 -2.26
CA PHE A 163 -10.68 2.44 -1.09
C PHE A 163 -10.36 3.88 -1.52
N THR A 164 -10.61 4.86 -0.65
CA THR A 164 -10.42 6.27 -0.97
C THR A 164 -9.16 6.80 -0.30
N LEU A 165 -8.35 7.53 -1.05
CA LEU A 165 -7.28 8.37 -0.53
C LEU A 165 -7.75 9.82 -0.55
N LYS A 166 -7.66 10.50 0.59
CA LYS A 166 -7.95 11.94 0.69
C LYS A 166 -6.89 12.65 1.51
N GLY A 167 -6.79 13.98 1.37
CA GLY A 167 -5.88 14.75 2.20
C GLY A 167 -5.42 16.03 1.53
N THR A 168 -4.19 16.43 1.82
CA THR A 168 -3.58 17.65 1.29
C THR A 168 -2.22 17.37 0.68
N VAL A 169 -1.91 18.02 -0.45
CA VAL A 169 -0.60 17.99 -1.09
C VAL A 169 0.00 19.39 -1.13
N ASP A 170 1.29 19.46 -0.86
CA ASP A 170 2.11 20.64 -1.09
C ASP A 170 3.01 20.36 -2.29
N VAL A 171 3.10 21.31 -3.21
CA VAL A 171 3.85 21.18 -4.47
C VAL A 171 4.86 22.30 -4.64
N ASN A 172 6.05 21.95 -5.12
CA ASN A 172 7.08 22.88 -5.53
C ASN A 172 7.11 22.96 -7.05
N PHE A 173 7.10 24.17 -7.61
CA PHE A 173 7.36 24.40 -9.03
C PHE A 173 8.48 25.42 -9.19
N THR A 174 9.24 25.24 -10.26
CA THR A 174 10.36 26.11 -10.58
C THR A 174 9.94 27.09 -11.67
N LEU A 175 10.00 28.38 -11.37
CA LEU A 175 9.84 29.45 -12.33
C LEU A 175 11.22 29.92 -12.79
N THR A 176 11.47 29.74 -14.09
CA THR A 176 12.64 30.29 -14.76
C THR A 176 12.27 31.65 -15.35
N LEU A 177 12.80 32.72 -14.77
CA LEU A 177 12.75 34.09 -15.31
C LEU A 177 14.09 34.41 -15.99
N PRO A 178 14.15 35.38 -16.92
CA PRO A 178 15.36 35.69 -17.70
C PRO A 178 16.65 35.93 -16.87
N PHE A 179 16.52 36.30 -15.60
CA PHE A 179 17.64 36.61 -14.71
C PHE A 179 17.58 35.92 -13.33
N SER A 180 16.63 34.99 -13.11
CA SER A 180 16.53 34.29 -11.83
C SER A 180 15.71 33.01 -11.94
N VAL A 181 16.14 31.96 -11.26
CA VAL A 181 15.34 30.77 -11.01
C VAL A 181 14.76 30.88 -9.60
N ARG A 182 13.44 30.75 -9.47
CA ARG A 182 12.76 30.76 -8.16
C ARG A 182 11.88 29.54 -8.02
N THR A 183 12.00 28.85 -6.90
CA THR A 183 11.05 27.82 -6.49
C THR A 183 9.89 28.48 -5.75
N ILE A 184 8.67 28.16 -6.15
CA ILE A 184 7.44 28.56 -5.45
C ILE A 184 6.78 27.30 -4.92
N THR A 185 6.33 27.37 -3.67
CA THR A 185 5.56 26.33 -3.01
C THR A 185 4.09 26.74 -2.96
N ILE A 186 3.19 25.85 -3.38
CA ILE A 186 1.76 25.95 -3.07
C ILE A 186 1.46 24.86 -2.05
N ASP A 187 0.94 25.27 -0.90
CA ASP A 187 0.60 24.38 0.20
C ASP A 187 -0.92 24.12 0.25
N GLY A 188 -1.29 22.97 0.81
CA GLY A 188 -2.67 22.68 1.23
C GLY A 188 -3.65 22.40 0.08
N ILE A 189 -3.17 21.90 -1.05
CA ILE A 189 -4.06 21.51 -2.16
C ILE A 189 -4.83 20.27 -1.74
N TYR A 190 -6.15 20.38 -1.61
CA TYR A 190 -7.00 19.25 -1.26
C TYR A 190 -7.08 18.24 -2.42
N PHE A 191 -7.04 16.95 -2.10
CA PHE A 191 -7.33 15.89 -3.04
C PHE A 191 -8.19 14.80 -2.41
N GLU A 192 -8.92 14.10 -3.27
CA GLU A 192 -9.71 12.92 -2.94
C GLU A 192 -9.84 12.08 -4.21
N SER A 193 -9.48 10.80 -4.13
CA SER A 193 -9.56 9.85 -5.24
C SER A 193 -9.73 8.44 -4.72
N ASP A 194 -10.56 7.67 -5.42
CA ASP A 194 -10.60 6.23 -5.22
C ASP A 194 -9.39 5.57 -5.88
N VAL A 195 -8.86 4.56 -5.21
CA VAL A 195 -7.73 3.75 -5.65
C VAL A 195 -8.13 2.29 -5.52
N THR A 196 -7.83 1.50 -6.56
CA THR A 196 -8.09 0.06 -6.57
C THR A 196 -6.76 -0.67 -6.59
N LEU A 197 -6.57 -1.57 -5.62
CA LEU A 197 -5.40 -2.45 -5.54
C LEU A 197 -5.83 -3.87 -5.90
N LYS A 198 -4.96 -4.60 -6.61
CA LYS A 198 -5.11 -6.04 -6.80
C LYS A 198 -4.78 -6.76 -5.50
N GLY A 199 -5.69 -7.58 -5.01
CA GLY A 199 -5.50 -8.38 -3.80
C GLY A 199 -4.83 -9.73 -4.07
N PHE A 200 -4.70 -10.55 -3.03
CA PHE A 200 -4.05 -11.87 -3.09
C PHE A 200 -5.00 -13.03 -3.42
N SER A 201 -6.31 -12.80 -3.50
CA SER A 201 -7.32 -13.81 -3.88
C SER A 201 -7.26 -15.11 -3.06
N ASN A 202 -7.06 -15.03 -1.73
CA ASN A 202 -6.90 -16.19 -0.85
C ASN A 202 -5.67 -17.08 -1.14
N PHE A 203 -4.60 -16.51 -1.69
CA PHE A 203 -3.38 -17.27 -2.04
C PHE A 203 -3.71 -18.51 -2.89
N PRO A 204 -4.28 -18.34 -4.10
CA PRO A 204 -4.81 -19.44 -4.86
C PRO A 204 -3.66 -20.38 -5.29
N GLY A 205 -3.66 -21.58 -4.74
CA GLY A 205 -2.74 -22.65 -5.14
C GLY A 205 -1.33 -22.49 -4.59
N ILE A 206 -1.18 -22.64 -3.26
CA ILE A 206 0.12 -22.89 -2.66
C ILE A 206 0.67 -24.19 -3.26
N GLN A 207 1.78 -24.10 -3.97
CA GLN A 207 2.39 -25.23 -4.66
C GLN A 207 3.45 -25.84 -3.76
N PHE A 208 3.35 -27.14 -3.49
CA PHE A 208 4.45 -27.87 -2.88
C PHE A 208 5.64 -27.92 -3.85
N VAL A 209 6.84 -27.58 -3.36
CA VAL A 209 8.07 -27.58 -4.17
C VAL A 209 8.97 -28.73 -3.78
N GLU A 210 9.36 -28.80 -2.51
CA GLU A 210 10.27 -29.83 -2.01
C GLU A 210 10.00 -30.16 -0.55
N LEU A 211 10.26 -31.42 -0.18
CA LEU A 211 10.35 -31.82 1.22
C LEU A 211 11.76 -31.50 1.72
N ILE A 212 11.85 -30.85 2.87
CA ILE A 212 13.13 -30.54 3.52
C ILE A 212 13.38 -31.53 4.65
N GLU A 213 12.40 -31.70 5.53
CA GLU A 213 12.48 -32.58 6.67
C GLU A 213 11.11 -33.17 6.97
N LYS A 214 11.10 -34.42 7.43
CA LYS A 214 9.91 -35.08 7.94
C LYS A 214 10.31 -35.92 9.14
N THR A 215 9.75 -35.59 10.30
CA THR A 215 10.13 -36.20 11.57
C THR A 215 8.86 -36.65 12.31
N GLU A 216 8.89 -37.90 12.77
CA GLU A 216 7.91 -38.43 13.72
C GLU A 216 8.58 -38.54 15.10
N ASN A 217 7.93 -37.97 16.11
CA ASN A 217 8.43 -37.94 17.48
C ASN A 217 8.04 -39.24 18.23
N ALA A 218 8.69 -39.47 19.38
CA ALA A 218 8.42 -40.66 20.19
C ALA A 218 6.97 -40.75 20.71
N ASP A 219 6.30 -39.61 20.88
CA ASP A 219 4.88 -39.53 21.24
C ASP A 219 3.93 -39.66 20.04
N LYS A 220 4.47 -39.98 18.85
CA LYS A 220 3.78 -40.08 17.56
C LYS A 220 3.28 -38.75 17.00
N SER A 221 3.60 -37.62 17.63
CA SER A 221 3.42 -36.31 16.99
C SER A 221 4.38 -36.18 15.81
N PHE A 222 4.10 -35.30 14.85
CA PHE A 222 4.95 -35.15 13.69
C PHE A 222 5.26 -33.69 13.37
N THR A 223 6.36 -33.50 12.65
CA THR A 223 6.76 -32.25 12.01
C THR A 223 7.08 -32.52 10.54
N ILE A 224 6.50 -31.72 9.65
CA ILE A 224 6.80 -31.73 8.21
C ILE A 224 7.30 -30.33 7.86
N LYS A 225 8.56 -30.25 7.42
CA LYS A 225 9.18 -29.05 6.90
C LYS A 225 9.29 -29.16 5.39
N SER A 226 8.66 -28.25 4.67
CA SER A 226 8.66 -28.22 3.22
C SER A 226 8.93 -26.82 2.70
N LYS A 227 9.35 -26.74 1.44
CA LYS A 227 9.34 -25.50 0.68
C LYS A 227 8.10 -25.46 -0.18
N VAL A 228 7.42 -24.33 -0.16
CA VAL A 228 6.23 -24.08 -0.96
C VAL A 228 6.44 -22.84 -1.83
N ASN A 229 5.74 -22.76 -2.95
CA ASN A 229 5.67 -21.57 -3.79
C ASN A 229 4.25 -20.97 -3.70
N ILE A 230 4.17 -19.70 -3.33
CA ILE A 230 2.93 -18.93 -3.32
C ILE A 230 2.97 -17.94 -4.49
N LYS A 231 2.16 -18.20 -5.52
CA LYS A 231 2.07 -17.31 -6.67
C LYS A 231 1.17 -16.11 -6.36
N SER A 232 1.74 -14.91 -6.44
CA SER A 232 1.02 -13.66 -6.24
C SER A 232 0.83 -12.94 -7.59
N ALA A 233 -0.42 -12.77 -8.00
CA ALA A 233 -0.79 -11.87 -9.11
C ALA A 233 -1.03 -10.42 -8.66
N SER A 234 -0.85 -10.16 -7.36
CA SER A 234 -1.02 -8.83 -6.77
C SER A 234 0.13 -7.91 -7.18
N GLN A 235 -0.14 -6.61 -7.22
CA GLN A 235 0.88 -5.56 -7.33
C GLN A 235 1.44 -5.15 -5.95
N LEU A 236 1.01 -5.82 -4.89
CA LEU A 236 1.42 -5.58 -3.52
C LEU A 236 2.62 -6.45 -3.15
N SER A 237 3.61 -5.85 -2.51
CA SER A 237 4.59 -6.57 -1.72
C SER A 237 4.21 -6.45 -0.25
N VAL A 238 4.16 -7.56 0.47
CA VAL A 238 3.81 -7.56 1.90
C VAL A 238 4.76 -8.43 2.69
N LYS A 239 5.44 -7.82 3.66
CA LYS A 239 6.31 -8.49 4.63
C LYS A 239 5.57 -8.66 5.94
N MET A 240 5.30 -9.91 6.31
CA MET A 240 4.42 -10.31 7.42
C MET A 240 5.15 -10.99 8.57
N GLY A 241 6.42 -11.38 8.39
CA GLY A 241 7.13 -12.21 9.36
C GLY A 241 6.56 -13.63 9.40
N ASP A 242 6.59 -14.29 10.54
CA ASP A 242 6.10 -15.66 10.67
C ASP A 242 4.57 -15.68 10.75
N VAL A 243 3.92 -16.39 9.83
CA VAL A 243 2.46 -16.49 9.76
C VAL A 243 2.00 -17.93 10.00
N ARG A 244 1.02 -18.12 10.88
CA ARG A 244 0.48 -19.41 11.28
C ARG A 244 -0.92 -19.64 10.73
N PHE A 245 -1.19 -20.87 10.32
CA PHE A 245 -2.48 -21.35 9.86
C PHE A 245 -2.87 -22.61 10.61
N ASN A 246 -4.13 -22.71 11.02
CA ASN A 246 -4.69 -24.00 11.42
C ASN A 246 -4.77 -24.88 10.17
N THR A 247 -4.26 -26.10 10.31
CA THR A 247 -4.17 -27.08 9.22
C THR A 247 -5.21 -28.14 9.44
N PHE A 248 -6.01 -28.39 8.40
CA PHE A 248 -7.05 -29.39 8.37
C PHE A 248 -6.84 -30.33 7.18
N ASP A 249 -7.37 -31.53 7.30
CA ASP A 249 -7.59 -32.39 6.15
C ASP A 249 -8.60 -31.72 5.22
N ALA A 250 -8.27 -31.57 3.94
CA ALA A 250 -9.14 -30.85 3.01
C ALA A 250 -10.45 -31.60 2.69
N VAL A 251 -10.49 -32.92 2.92
CA VAL A 251 -11.66 -33.76 2.63
C VAL A 251 -12.47 -34.01 3.91
N SER A 252 -11.85 -34.52 4.97
CA SER A 252 -12.57 -34.83 6.22
C SER A 252 -12.80 -33.62 7.12
N SER A 253 -12.08 -32.51 6.89
CA SER A 253 -12.04 -31.34 7.77
C SER A 253 -11.56 -31.64 9.20
N GLU A 254 -10.93 -32.79 9.42
CA GLU A 254 -10.31 -33.11 10.70
C GLU A 254 -9.10 -32.21 10.95
N PRO A 255 -8.88 -31.75 12.20
CA PRO A 255 -7.70 -30.97 12.54
C PRO A 255 -6.43 -31.82 12.39
N ILE A 256 -5.48 -31.30 11.61
CA ILE A 256 -4.17 -31.92 11.39
C ILE A 256 -3.12 -31.28 12.28
N GLY A 257 -3.20 -29.97 12.52
CA GLY A 257 -2.24 -29.25 13.35
C GLY A 257 -2.14 -27.77 13.00
N VAL A 258 -0.93 -27.22 13.08
CA VAL A 258 -0.63 -25.83 12.72
C VAL A 258 0.50 -25.81 11.70
N THR A 259 0.34 -25.01 10.65
CA THR A 259 1.38 -24.74 9.66
C THR A 259 1.89 -23.32 9.86
N THR A 260 3.19 -23.17 10.05
CA THR A 260 3.87 -21.88 10.10
C THR A 260 4.59 -21.63 8.78
N LEU A 261 4.30 -20.52 8.11
CA LEU A 261 5.07 -19.99 7.00
C LEU A 261 6.14 -19.06 7.60
N GLU A 262 7.41 -19.49 7.53
CA GLU A 262 8.54 -18.73 8.09
C GLU A 262 8.85 -17.50 7.23
N GLN A 263 9.01 -16.34 7.86
CA GLN A 263 9.41 -15.07 7.24
C GLN A 263 8.64 -14.75 5.95
N LEU A 264 7.31 -14.86 6.00
CA LEU A 264 6.45 -14.64 4.86
C LEU A 264 6.63 -13.21 4.31
N ASN A 265 7.28 -13.14 3.15
CA ASN A 265 7.44 -11.94 2.35
C ASN A 265 6.88 -12.25 0.97
N LEU A 266 5.70 -11.69 0.68
CA LEU A 266 5.05 -11.85 -0.60
C LEU A 266 5.45 -10.68 -1.49
N VAL A 267 5.97 -10.97 -2.68
CA VAL A 267 6.20 -10.02 -3.76
C VAL A 267 5.40 -10.47 -4.99
N PRO A 268 5.16 -9.59 -5.97
CA PRO A 268 4.55 -9.99 -7.24
C PRO A 268 5.33 -11.13 -7.91
N GLY A 269 4.64 -12.19 -8.35
CA GLY A 269 5.25 -13.37 -8.96
C GLY A 269 5.36 -14.58 -8.03
N ASP A 270 6.45 -15.34 -8.17
CA ASP A 270 6.72 -16.55 -7.39
C ASP A 270 7.38 -16.23 -6.04
N ASN A 271 6.88 -16.84 -4.96
CA ASN A 271 7.38 -16.64 -3.59
C ASN A 271 7.70 -18.00 -2.96
N PHE A 272 8.99 -18.30 -2.81
CA PHE A 272 9.44 -19.56 -2.21
C PHE A 272 9.59 -19.41 -0.70
N ILE A 273 8.72 -20.07 0.06
CA ILE A 273 8.60 -19.94 1.51
C ILE A 273 8.78 -21.29 2.17
N ILE A 274 9.35 -21.29 3.37
CA ILE A 274 9.45 -22.48 4.20
C ILE A 274 8.16 -22.64 5.00
N ALA A 275 7.50 -23.79 4.86
CA ALA A 275 6.32 -24.17 5.61
C ALA A 275 6.69 -25.27 6.62
N VAL A 276 6.33 -25.07 7.88
CA VAL A 276 6.52 -26.04 8.97
C VAL A 276 5.16 -26.43 9.52
N THR A 277 4.72 -27.64 9.22
CA THR A 277 3.47 -28.21 9.76
C THR A 277 3.79 -29.10 10.95
N THR A 278 3.19 -28.80 12.10
CA THR A 278 3.31 -29.58 13.33
C THR A 278 1.94 -30.07 13.78
N SER A 279 1.82 -31.36 14.12
CA SER A 279 0.61 -31.87 14.76
C SER A 279 0.40 -31.21 16.12
N THR A 280 -0.85 -31.09 16.56
CA THR A 280 -1.20 -30.57 17.89
C THR A 280 -1.93 -31.63 18.70
N SER A 281 -2.27 -31.32 19.95
CA SER A 281 -3.11 -32.19 20.78
C SER A 281 -4.54 -32.37 20.22
N ALA A 282 -4.97 -31.52 19.29
CA ALA A 282 -6.25 -31.67 18.61
C ALA A 282 -6.19 -32.68 17.45
N THR A 283 -4.99 -33.07 17.01
CA THR A 283 -4.80 -33.98 15.89
C THR A 283 -5.17 -35.41 16.27
N THR A 284 -6.22 -35.95 15.65
CA THR A 284 -6.61 -37.35 15.83
C THR A 284 -5.66 -38.26 15.04
N ASN A 285 -5.13 -39.30 15.70
CA ASN A 285 -4.20 -40.29 15.11
C ASN A 285 -3.08 -39.66 14.25
N PRO A 286 -2.17 -38.85 14.82
CA PRO A 286 -1.14 -38.15 14.03
C PRO A 286 -0.24 -39.09 13.22
N HIS A 287 0.04 -40.30 13.73
CA HIS A 287 0.77 -41.35 13.01
C HIS A 287 0.11 -41.76 11.69
N ASP A 288 -1.23 -41.85 11.66
CA ASP A 288 -1.97 -42.24 10.47
C ASP A 288 -1.87 -41.14 9.41
N ILE A 289 -2.03 -39.88 9.81
CA ILE A 289 -1.84 -38.71 8.93
C ILE A 289 -0.42 -38.71 8.38
N PHE A 290 0.59 -38.87 9.24
CA PHE A 290 1.99 -38.94 8.83
C PHE A 290 2.21 -40.04 7.79
N THR A 291 1.67 -41.23 8.02
CA THR A 291 1.76 -42.36 7.08
C THR A 291 1.05 -42.08 5.76
N ARG A 292 -0.15 -41.48 5.79
CA ARG A 292 -0.91 -41.12 4.58
C ARG A 292 -0.18 -40.11 3.72
N VAL A 293 0.25 -39.00 4.32
CA VAL A 293 1.05 -37.97 3.65
C VAL A 293 2.31 -38.58 3.03
N SER A 294 2.93 -39.52 3.72
CA SER A 294 4.13 -40.21 3.27
C SER A 294 3.91 -41.10 2.05
N LYS A 295 2.83 -41.90 2.05
CA LYS A 295 2.61 -42.98 1.05
C LYS A 295 1.67 -42.60 -0.08
N ASN A 296 0.68 -41.76 0.19
CA ASN A 296 -0.42 -41.44 -0.73
C ASN A 296 -0.40 -39.98 -1.19
N GLY A 297 0.35 -39.12 -0.51
CA GLY A 297 0.14 -37.68 -0.59
C GLY A 297 -1.16 -37.30 0.13
N GLU A 298 -1.37 -36.00 0.32
CA GLU A 298 -2.55 -35.50 1.03
C GLU A 298 -2.85 -34.06 0.59
N LYS A 299 -4.11 -33.64 0.71
CA LYS A 299 -4.48 -32.24 0.50
C LYS A 299 -4.76 -31.60 1.84
N PHE A 300 -3.96 -30.59 2.20
CA PHE A 300 -4.19 -29.82 3.41
C PHE A 300 -4.96 -28.54 3.10
N ARG A 301 -5.87 -28.18 4.01
CA ARG A 301 -6.58 -26.91 4.03
C ARG A 301 -6.01 -26.06 5.17
N LEU A 302 -5.48 -24.89 4.80
CA LEU A 302 -4.88 -23.93 5.71
C LEU A 302 -5.88 -22.82 5.97
N LYS A 303 -6.23 -22.59 7.23
CA LYS A 303 -7.17 -21.54 7.64
C LYS A 303 -6.53 -20.61 8.66
N GLY A 304 -6.61 -19.31 8.39
CA GLY A 304 -6.14 -18.28 9.29
C GLY A 304 -6.96 -18.23 10.59
N PHE A 305 -6.40 -17.58 11.60
CA PHE A 305 -7.06 -17.32 12.88
C PHE A 305 -6.48 -16.04 13.51
N ALA A 306 -7.09 -15.51 14.57
CA ALA A 306 -6.69 -14.21 15.15
C ALA A 306 -5.22 -14.16 15.61
N ALA A 307 -4.64 -15.30 16.00
CA ALA A 307 -3.23 -15.42 16.38
C ALA A 307 -2.35 -15.96 15.22
N SER A 308 -2.77 -15.76 13.97
CA SER A 308 -1.99 -16.07 12.78
C SER A 308 -0.69 -15.28 12.70
N SER A 309 -0.64 -14.07 13.27
CA SER A 309 0.62 -13.37 13.54
C SER A 309 0.85 -13.33 15.04
N ALA A 310 2.03 -13.74 15.49
CA ALA A 310 2.35 -13.82 16.91
C ALA A 310 2.60 -12.45 17.54
N THR A 311 3.05 -11.47 16.73
CA THR A 311 3.49 -10.16 17.21
C THR A 311 2.54 -9.03 16.80
N ASP A 312 1.68 -9.25 15.81
CA ASP A 312 0.77 -8.22 15.28
C ASP A 312 -0.67 -8.73 15.24
N THR A 313 -1.50 -8.21 16.14
CA THR A 313 -2.92 -8.58 16.24
C THR A 313 -3.76 -8.08 15.07
N ILE A 314 -3.40 -6.94 14.47
CA ILE A 314 -4.11 -6.36 13.32
C ILE A 314 -3.89 -7.24 12.10
N LEU A 315 -2.62 -7.60 11.85
CA LEU A 315 -2.26 -8.55 10.81
C LEU A 315 -2.88 -9.92 11.06
N GLY A 316 -2.82 -10.42 12.29
CA GLY A 316 -3.44 -11.70 12.68
C GLY A 316 -4.94 -11.74 12.38
N ASN A 317 -5.67 -10.70 12.75
CA ASN A 317 -7.10 -10.55 12.44
C ASN A 317 -7.36 -10.42 10.93
N GLY A 318 -6.50 -9.71 10.20
CA GLY A 318 -6.58 -9.61 8.74
C GLY A 318 -6.40 -10.96 8.04
N ILE A 319 -5.46 -11.77 8.52
CA ILE A 319 -5.19 -13.11 7.98
C ILE A 319 -6.25 -14.13 8.42
N ALA A 320 -7.00 -13.88 9.50
CA ALA A 320 -7.99 -14.81 10.02
C ALA A 320 -9.09 -15.21 9.01
N ALA A 321 -9.34 -14.36 8.01
CA ALA A 321 -10.29 -14.64 6.93
C ALA A 321 -9.72 -15.49 5.79
N VAL A 322 -8.40 -15.72 5.77
CA VAL A 322 -7.72 -16.47 4.71
C VAL A 322 -8.00 -17.95 4.83
N GLU A 323 -8.35 -18.55 3.70
CA GLU A 323 -8.46 -19.99 3.57
C GLU A 323 -7.84 -20.42 2.23
N THR A 324 -6.89 -21.34 2.28
CA THR A 324 -6.20 -21.85 1.09
C THR A 324 -5.94 -23.35 1.21
N THR A 325 -5.48 -23.97 0.15
CA THR A 325 -5.12 -25.39 0.13
C THR A 325 -3.74 -25.61 -0.44
N VAL A 326 -3.05 -26.61 0.07
CA VAL A 326 -1.79 -27.12 -0.45
C VAL A 326 -1.94 -28.62 -0.75
N ASP A 327 -1.59 -29.00 -1.97
CA ASP A 327 -1.53 -30.40 -2.38
C ASP A 327 -0.12 -30.92 -2.09
N ILE A 328 0.00 -31.85 -1.13
CA ILE A 328 1.26 -32.48 -0.74
C ILE A 328 1.42 -33.78 -1.53
N PRO A 329 2.49 -33.94 -2.32
CA PRO A 329 2.72 -35.17 -3.07
C PRO A 329 3.12 -36.32 -2.14
N ILE A 330 3.16 -37.53 -2.70
CA ILE A 330 3.76 -38.70 -2.03
C ILE A 330 5.21 -38.35 -1.67
N LEU A 331 5.52 -38.36 -0.38
CA LEU A 331 6.83 -37.98 0.13
C LEU A 331 7.84 -39.13 0.06
N ASP A 332 7.41 -40.38 0.21
CA ASP A 332 8.27 -41.57 0.17
C ASP A 332 8.35 -42.16 -1.23
N LYS A 333 8.34 -41.32 -2.27
CA LYS A 333 8.50 -41.80 -3.64
C LYS A 333 9.83 -42.57 -3.70
N ALA A 334 9.74 -43.87 -3.95
CA ALA A 334 10.90 -44.75 -4.04
C ALA A 334 11.91 -44.12 -5.01
N ALA A 335 13.11 -43.82 -4.48
CA ALA A 335 14.26 -43.44 -5.28
C ALA A 335 14.61 -44.55 -6.28
#